data_AF-A0A928IM81-F1
#
_entry.id   AF-A0A928IM81-F1
#
_cell.length_a   1.000
_cell.length_b   1.000
_cell.length_c   1.000
_cell.angle_alpha   90.00
_cell.angle_beta   90.00
_cell.angle_gamma   90.00
#
_symmetry.space_group_name_H-M   'P 1'
#
loop_
_entity.id
_entity.type
_entity.pdbx_description
1 polymer ?
#
loop_
_entity_poly.entity_id
_entity_poly.type
_entity_poly.pdbx_seq_one_letter_code
_entity_poly.pdbx_strand_id
1 'polypeptide(L)'
;MPENRFDANGEIKLEAAMARLEEVLRALDRDGVDLEEALRLYEEGIRLVRVCNDRLDDAERRIKILKLSDGGEIVEENFSDIKERESK
;
A
#
# COMPACT_ATOMS: atom_id res chain seq x y z
N MET A 1 -9.89 -20.55 -6.77
CA MET A 1 -9.66 -20.64 -5.31
C MET A 1 -10.20 -19.36 -4.70
N PRO A 2 -11.07 -19.37 -3.67
CA PRO A 2 -11.41 -18.12 -3.00
C PRO A 2 -10.25 -17.81 -2.06
N GLU A 3 -9.28 -17.04 -2.54
CA GLU A 3 -8.20 -16.52 -1.70
C GLU A 3 -8.84 -15.61 -0.65
N ASN A 4 -8.65 -15.96 0.63
CA ASN A 4 -9.13 -15.12 1.73
C ASN A 4 -8.43 -13.76 1.65
N ARG A 5 -9.19 -12.73 1.22
CA ARG A 5 -8.72 -11.37 0.96
C ARG A 5 -8.45 -10.58 2.24
N PHE A 6 -8.86 -11.11 3.39
CA PHE A 6 -8.72 -10.48 4.69
C PHE A 6 -7.75 -11.28 5.57
N ASP A 7 -7.01 -10.57 6.42
CA ASP A 7 -6.15 -11.17 7.43
C ASP A 7 -6.95 -11.62 8.68
N ALA A 8 -6.23 -12.04 9.72
CA ALA A 8 -6.83 -12.48 10.98
C ALA A 8 -7.55 -11.36 11.76
N ASN A 9 -7.29 -10.09 11.43
CA ASN A 9 -7.88 -8.91 12.07
C ASN A 9 -9.07 -8.35 11.27
N GLY A 10 -9.44 -8.99 10.16
CA GLY A 10 -10.51 -8.53 9.28
C GLY A 10 -10.09 -7.38 8.34
N GLU A 11 -8.80 -7.08 8.27
CA GLU A 11 -8.27 -6.04 7.39
C GLU A 11 -7.88 -6.66 6.04
N ILE A 12 -8.00 -5.90 4.94
CA ILE A 12 -7.63 -6.40 3.61
C ILE A 12 -6.13 -6.65 3.52
N LYS A 13 -5.72 -7.82 3.04
CA LYS A 13 -4.31 -8.17 2.87
C LYS A 13 -3.64 -7.29 1.81
N LEU A 14 -2.34 -7.09 1.93
CA LEU A 14 -1.55 -6.33 0.96
C LEU A 14 -1.69 -6.93 -0.45
N GLU A 15 -1.54 -8.25 -0.57
CA GLU A 15 -1.64 -8.96 -1.85
C GLU A 15 -3.02 -8.80 -2.48
N ALA A 16 -4.07 -8.81 -1.66
CA ALA A 16 -5.45 -8.61 -2.13
C ALA A 16 -5.71 -7.17 -2.56
N ALA A 17 -5.17 -6.18 -1.82
CA ALA A 17 -5.26 -4.77 -2.18
C ALA A 17 -4.49 -4.47 -3.49
N MET A 18 -3.29 -5.06 -3.65
CA MET A 18 -2.49 -4.94 -4.87
C MET A 18 -3.19 -5.59 -6.07
N ALA A 19 -3.71 -6.81 -5.92
CA ALA A 19 -4.46 -7.48 -6.99
C ALA A 19 -5.67 -6.66 -7.43
N ARG A 20 -6.40 -6.07 -6.48
CA ARG A 20 -7.53 -5.18 -6.79
C ARG A 20 -7.09 -3.88 -7.47
N LEU A 21 -5.95 -3.31 -7.07
CA LEU A 21 -5.41 -2.11 -7.70
C LEU A 21 -5.04 -2.39 -9.17
N GLU A 22 -4.44 -3.54 -9.47
CA GLU A 22 -4.17 -3.92 -10.86
C GLU A 22 -5.46 -4.13 -11.67
N GLU A 23 -6.52 -4.69 -11.07
CA GLU A 23 -7.83 -4.78 -11.71
C GLU A 23 -8.39 -3.39 -12.03
N VAL A 24 -8.27 -2.44 -11.11
CA VAL A 24 -8.71 -1.05 -11.30
C VAL A 24 -7.92 -0.37 -12.41
N LEU A 25 -6.60 -0.52 -12.44
CA LEU A 25 -5.76 0.02 -13.51
C LEU A 25 -6.12 -0.58 -14.86
N ARG A 26 -6.28 -1.91 -14.93
CA ARG A 26 -6.75 -2.60 -16.13
C ARG A 26 -8.13 -2.12 -16.57
N ALA A 27 -9.01 -1.79 -15.63
CA ALA A 27 -10.34 -1.27 -15.96
C ALA A 27 -10.27 0.15 -16.51
N LEU A 28 -9.41 1.02 -15.95
CA LEU A 28 -9.18 2.39 -16.44
C LEU A 28 -8.56 2.42 -17.84
N ASP A 29 -7.73 1.44 -18.19
CA ASP A 29 -7.11 1.34 -19.52
C ASP A 29 -8.04 0.81 -20.61
N ARG A 30 -9.30 0.45 -20.29
CA ARG A 30 -10.25 -0.05 -21.29
C ARG A 30 -10.81 1.09 -22.12
N ASP A 31 -10.90 0.84 -23.43
CA ASP A 31 -11.66 1.71 -24.32
C ASP A 31 -13.14 1.77 -23.91
N GLY A 32 -13.69 2.99 -23.88
CA GLY A 32 -15.12 3.22 -23.63
C GLY A 32 -15.52 3.29 -22.16
N VAL A 33 -14.58 3.45 -21.22
CA VAL A 33 -14.91 3.84 -19.84
C VAL A 33 -15.51 5.24 -19.84
N ASP A 34 -16.71 5.38 -19.31
CA ASP A 34 -17.35 6.68 -19.14
C ASP A 34 -16.72 7.47 -17.97
N LEU A 35 -16.94 8.78 -17.97
CA LEU A 35 -16.32 9.68 -16.99
C LEU A 35 -16.69 9.33 -15.53
N GLU A 36 -17.92 8.90 -15.30
CA GLU A 36 -18.41 8.64 -13.93
C GLU A 36 -17.83 7.33 -13.39
N GLU A 37 -17.70 6.31 -14.24
CA GLU A 37 -16.98 5.08 -13.93
C GLU A 37 -15.48 5.34 -13.74
N ALA A 38 -14.85 6.15 -14.60
CA ALA A 38 -13.45 6.52 -14.46
C ALA A 38 -13.16 7.19 -13.12
N LEU A 39 -14.04 8.12 -12.68
CA LEU A 39 -13.93 8.77 -11.37
C LEU A 39 -14.06 7.77 -10.22
N ARG A 40 -15.04 6.86 -10.28
CA ARG A 40 -15.21 5.82 -9.25
C ARG A 40 -14.01 4.89 -9.16
N LEU A 41 -13.48 4.45 -10.30
CA LEU A 41 -12.28 3.61 -10.37
C LEU A 41 -11.05 4.35 -9.84
N TYR A 42 -10.89 5.63 -10.17
CA TYR A 42 -9.80 6.44 -9.68
C TYR A 42 -9.83 6.59 -8.14
N GLU A 43 -10.99 6.93 -7.58
CA GLU A 43 -11.18 7.02 -6.13
C GLU A 43 -10.90 5.68 -5.43
N GLU A 44 -11.34 4.56 -6.04
CA GLU A 44 -11.01 3.24 -5.56
C GLU A 44 -9.49 2.98 -5.59
N GLY A 45 -8.82 3.33 -6.69
CA GLY A 45 -7.37 3.20 -6.82
C GLY A 45 -6.61 3.97 -5.73
N ILE A 46 -6.99 5.22 -5.47
CA ILE A 46 -6.39 6.04 -4.40
C ILE A 46 -6.58 5.39 -3.03
N ARG A 47 -7.75 4.83 -2.76
CA ARG A 47 -8.03 4.14 -1.50
C ARG A 47 -7.17 2.89 -1.34
N LEU A 48 -7.00 2.11 -2.40
CA LEU A 48 -6.17 0.90 -2.41
C LEU A 48 -4.70 1.23 -2.20
N VAL A 49 -4.18 2.29 -2.83
CA VAL A 49 -2.80 2.76 -2.60
C VAL A 49 -2.57 3.12 -1.13
N ARG A 50 -3.51 3.83 -0.51
CA ARG A 50 -3.43 4.16 0.93
C ARG A 50 -3.38 2.91 1.79
N VAL A 51 -4.27 1.97 1.54
CA VAL A 51 -4.29 0.67 2.22
C VAL A 51 -2.96 -0.05 2.08
N CYS A 52 -2.37 -0.10 0.88
CA CYS A 52 -1.07 -0.74 0.67
C CYS A 52 0.03 -0.08 1.53
N ASN A 53 0.09 1.25 1.55
CA ASN A 53 1.05 1.99 2.37
C ASN A 53 0.84 1.71 3.87
N ASP A 54 -0.40 1.77 4.36
CA ASP A 54 -0.72 1.52 5.77
C ASP A 54 -0.27 0.12 6.21
N ARG A 55 -0.42 -0.89 5.33
CA ARG A 55 0.05 -2.26 5.58
C ARG A 55 1.57 -2.37 5.62
N LEU A 56 2.27 -1.68 4.71
CA LEU A 56 3.73 -1.65 4.69
C LEU A 56 4.28 -0.95 5.94
N ASP A 57 3.68 0.18 6.33
CA ASP A 57 4.06 0.92 7.53
C ASP A 57 3.85 0.06 8.79
N ASP A 58 2.77 -0.71 8.86
CA ASP A 58 2.54 -1.63 9.98
C ASP A 58 3.58 -2.75 10.05
N ALA A 59 3.90 -3.35 8.90
CA ALA A 59 4.94 -4.35 8.82
C ALA A 59 6.30 -3.77 9.26
N GLU A 60 6.65 -2.58 8.80
CA GLU A 60 7.90 -1.90 9.16
C GLU A 60 7.95 -1.60 10.67
N ARG A 61 6.87 -1.06 11.26
CA ARG A 61 6.78 -0.81 12.71
C ARG A 61 6.99 -2.09 13.51
N ARG A 62 6.37 -3.19 13.11
CA ARG A 62 6.52 -4.49 13.78
C ARG A 62 7.96 -4.99 13.71
N ILE A 63 8.63 -4.85 12.56
CA ILE A 63 10.05 -5.18 12.41
C ILE A 63 10.92 -4.31 13.33
N LYS A 64 10.66 -3.00 13.39
CA LYS A 64 11.39 -2.08 14.28
C LYS A 64 11.26 -2.49 15.75
N ILE A 65 10.04 -2.77 16.23
CA ILE A 65 9.80 -3.21 17.62
C ILE A 65 10.56 -4.51 17.94
N LEU A 66 10.55 -5.48 17.02
CA LEU A 66 11.29 -6.74 17.20
C LEU A 66 12.80 -6.51 17.29
N LYS A 67 13.38 -5.62 16.46
CA LYS A 67 14.81 -5.27 16.51
C LYS A 67 15.22 -4.58 17.82
N LEU A 68 14.39 -3.67 18.35
CA LEU A 68 14.61 -3.04 19.66
C LEU A 68 14.62 -4.08 20.80
N SER A 69 13.73 -5.07 20.71
CA SER A 69 13.57 -6.09 21.74
C SER A 69 14.76 -7.05 21.80
N ASP A 70 15.49 -7.22 20.69
CA ASP A 70 16.65 -8.11 20.56
C ASP A 70 18.00 -7.40 20.84
N GLY A 71 17.96 -6.16 21.37
CA GLY A 71 19.15 -5.42 21.82
C GLY A 71 19.94 -4.70 20.74
N GLY A 72 19.42 -4.59 19.51
CA GLY A 72 20.05 -3.83 18.42
C GLY A 72 19.64 -2.36 18.43
N GLU A 73 20.61 -1.44 18.50
CA GLU A 73 20.37 0.00 18.29
C GLU A 73 19.65 0.24 16.95
N ILE A 74 18.50 0.91 16.98
CA ILE A 74 17.86 1.42 15.77
C ILE A 74 18.55 2.72 15.37
N VAL A 75 19.25 2.71 14.24
CA VAL A 75 19.54 3.93 13.49
C VAL A 75 18.37 4.15 12.54
N GLU A 76 17.51 5.10 12.89
CA GLU A 76 16.40 5.52 12.03
C GLU A 76 16.97 6.47 10.95
N GLU A 77 17.36 5.95 9.79
CA GLU A 77 17.49 6.81 8.61
C GLU A 77 16.09 7.05 8.05
N ASN A 78 15.61 8.28 8.26
CA ASN A 78 14.31 8.72 7.81
C ASN A 78 14.34 8.83 6.28
N PHE A 79 13.49 8.06 5.59
CA PHE A 79 13.38 8.14 4.11
C PHE A 79 12.91 9.52 3.62
N SER A 80 12.43 10.40 4.52
CA SER A 80 12.20 11.82 4.22
C SER A 80 13.47 12.55 3.79
N ASP A 81 14.65 12.09 4.22
CA ASP A 81 15.91 12.78 3.98
C ASP A 81 16.48 12.51 2.58
N ILE A 82 15.89 11.55 1.84
CA ILE A 82 16.27 11.24 0.46
C ILE A 82 15.66 12.26 -0.52
N LYS A 83 14.54 12.92 -0.17
CA LYS A 83 13.92 13.94 -1.05
C LYS A 83 14.67 15.27 -1.12
N GLU A 84 15.58 15.56 -0.19
CA GLU A 84 16.36 16.81 -0.21
C GLU A 84 17.68 16.72 -0.99
N ARG A 85 18.12 15.52 -1.39
CA ARG A 85 19.39 15.35 -2.12
C ARG A 85 19.31 15.51 -3.64
N GLU A 86 18.13 15.51 -4.24
CA GLU A 86 17.98 15.74 -5.69
C GLU A 86 17.73 17.21 -6.08
N SER A 87 17.80 18.13 -5.13
CA SER A 87 17.60 19.57 -5.40
C SER A 87 18.82 20.44 -5.07
N LYS A 88 20.03 19.89 -5.19
CA LYS A 88 21.27 20.68 -5.15
C LYS A 88 22.16 20.42 -6.35
#